data_AF-A0A7D5GZC5-F1
#
_entry.id   AF-A0A7D5GZC5-F1
#
_cell.length_a   1.000
_cell.length_b   1.000
_cell.length_c   1.000
_cell.angle_alpha   90.00
_cell.angle_beta   90.00
_cell.angle_gamma   90.00
#
_symmetry.space_group_name_H-M   'P 1'
#
loop_
_entity.id
_entity.type
_entity.pdbx_description
1 polymer ?
#
loop_
_entity_poly.entity_id
_entity_poly.type
_entity_poly.pdbx_seq_one_letter_code
_entity_poly.pdbx_strand_id
1 'polypeptide(L)' 'MTDCGFTIEYTDPLGERRRVRYEPRTPKDSYLRYVEAHTGRVWRTEGCEPVRDLVIEDDCTGGR' A
#
# COMPACT_ATOMS: atom_id res chain seq x y z
N MET A 1 -3.36 0.13 16.88
CA MET A 1 -3.26 0.04 15.42
C MET A 1 -1.81 -0.25 15.07
N THR A 2 -1.61 -1.23 14.21
CA THR A 2 -0.35 -1.92 13.95
C THR A 2 0.74 -0.94 13.49
N ASP A 3 1.86 -0.85 14.21
CA ASP A 3 3.09 -0.16 13.79
C ASP A 3 3.81 -0.91 12.64
N CYS A 4 3.06 -1.68 11.85
CA CYS A 4 3.58 -2.58 10.84
C CYS A 4 3.12 -2.07 9.47
N GLY A 5 4.08 -1.91 8.56
CA GLY A 5 3.75 -1.61 7.17
C GLY A 5 2.90 -2.71 6.54
N PHE A 6 2.13 -2.34 5.52
CA PHE A 6 1.33 -3.28 4.74
C PHE A 6 1.44 -2.97 3.25
N THR A 7 1.01 -3.92 2.44
CA THR A 7 1.12 -3.83 0.99
C THR A 7 -0.16 -4.35 0.34
N ILE A 8 -0.70 -3.56 -0.57
CA ILE A 8 -1.85 -3.94 -1.41
C ILE A 8 -1.31 -4.16 -2.82
N GLU A 9 -1.39 -5.40 -3.31
CA GLU A 9 -1.11 -5.74 -4.71
C GLU A 9 -2.42 -5.92 -5.47
N TYR A 10 -2.48 -5.41 -6.70
CA TYR A 10 -3.64 -5.54 -7.57
C TYR A 10 -3.24 -5.46 -9.05
N THR A 11 -4.13 -5.89 -9.94
CA THR A 11 -4.00 -5.65 -11.38
C THR A 11 -5.02 -4.58 -11.75
N ASP A 12 -4.59 -3.53 -12.41
CA ASP A 12 -5.49 -2.45 -12.83
C ASP A 12 -6.34 -2.85 -14.05
N PRO A 13 -7.34 -2.05 -14.45
CA PRO A 13 -8.20 -2.38 -15.60
C PRO A 13 -7.48 -2.50 -16.94
N LEU A 14 -6.24 -1.99 -17.05
CA LEU A 14 -5.41 -2.12 -18.25
C LEU A 14 -4.60 -3.42 -18.25
N GLY A 15 -4.70 -4.23 -17.19
CA GLY A 15 -3.96 -5.47 -17.03
C GLY A 15 -2.56 -5.28 -16.44
N GLU A 16 -2.22 -4.07 -15.98
CA GLU A 16 -0.91 -3.80 -15.40
C GLU A 16 -0.89 -4.17 -13.92
N ARG A 17 0.15 -4.87 -13.49
CA ARG A 17 0.34 -5.20 -12.08
C ARG A 17 0.83 -3.96 -11.31
N ARG A 18 0.07 -3.59 -10.30
CA ARG A 18 0.29 -2.43 -9.44
C ARG A 18 0.44 -2.90 -7.99
N ARG A 19 1.18 -2.12 -7.22
CA ARG A 19 1.33 -2.34 -5.78
C ARG A 19 1.40 -1.01 -5.06
N VAL A 20 0.71 -0.94 -3.92
CA VAL A 20 0.81 0.19 -3.00
C VAL A 20 1.35 -0.32 -1.68
N ARG A 21 2.52 0.16 -1.27
CA ARG A 21 3.16 -0.20 0.00
C ARG A 21 3.08 0.98 0.95
N TYR A 22 2.61 0.73 2.16
CA TYR A 22 2.55 1.70 3.24
C TYR A 22 3.58 1.34 4.28
N GLU A 23 4.52 2.24 4.53
CA GLU A 23 5.57 2.05 5.54
C GLU A 23 5.40 3.06 6.68
N PRO A 24 5.35 2.62 7.94
CA PRO A 24 5.23 3.52 9.07
C PRO A 24 6.46 4.42 9.14
N ARG A 25 6.22 5.70 9.42
CA ARG A 25 7.24 6.67 9.80
C ARG A 25 7.07 7.03 11.27
N THR A 26 8.14 7.56 11.83
CA THR A 26 8.07 8.31 13.08
C THR A 26 7.81 9.78 12.76
N PRO A 27 6.83 10.44 13.43
CA PRO A 27 5.98 9.95 14.52
C PRO A 27 4.84 9.01 14.08
N LYS A 28 4.31 8.27 15.08
CA LYS A 28 3.49 7.05 15.04
C LYS A 28 2.22 7.06 14.15
N ASP A 29 1.81 8.23 13.66
CA ASP A 29 0.60 8.42 12.86
C ASP A 29 0.90 8.90 11.42
N SER A 30 2.14 8.71 10.97
CA SER A 30 2.57 9.05 9.61
C SER A 30 3.06 7.82 8.86
N TYR A 31 2.68 7.71 7.60
CA TYR A 31 3.11 6.65 6.69
C TYR A 31 3.75 7.26 5.44
N LEU A 32 4.66 6.53 4.82
CA LEU A 32 4.97 6.74 3.41
C LEU A 32 4.15 5.77 2.56
N ARG A 33 3.42 6.32 1.61
CA ARG A 33 2.75 5.58 0.55
C ARG A 33 3.67 5.50 -0.66
N TYR A 34 4.05 4.30 -1.04
CA TYR A 34 4.78 4.01 -2.27
C TYR A 34 3.82 3.42 -3.29
N VAL A 35 3.70 4.05 -4.46
CA VAL A 35 2.99 3.50 -5.61
C VAL A 35 4.02 2.87 -6.53
N GLU A 36 3.85 1.60 -6.85
CA GLU A 36 4.82 0.80 -7.60
C GLU A 36 4.16 0.10 -8.79
N ALA A 37 4.86 0.11 -9.93
CA ALA A 37 4.47 -0.62 -11.14
C ALA A 37 5.41 -1.79 -11.39
N HIS A 38 4.87 -2.92 -11.84
CA HIS A 38 5.68 -4.07 -12.22
C HIS A 38 6.16 -3.95 -13.66
N THR A 39 7.46 -3.70 -13.85
CA THR A 39 8.09 -3.53 -15.17
C THR A 39 8.46 -4.86 -15.86
N GLY A 40 7.65 -5.90 -15.65
CA GLY A 40 7.89 -7.26 -16.17
C GLY A 40 9.00 -8.05 -15.46
N ARG A 41 9.98 -7.38 -14.83
CA ARG A 41 11.07 -8.02 -14.07
C ARG A 41 11.15 -7.60 -12.61
N VAL A 42 10.86 -6.34 -12.33
CA VAL A 42 11.00 -5.73 -11.01
C VAL A 42 9.88 -4.73 -10.75
N TRP A 43 9.57 -4.54 -9.48
CA TRP A 43 8.78 -3.41 -9.02
C TRP A 43 9.61 -2.13 -9.11
N ARG A 44 9.02 -1.07 -9.66
CA ARG A 44 9.60 0.28 -9.66
C ARG A 44 8.65 1.24 -8.98
N THR A 45 9.18 2.06 -8.08
CA THR A 45 8.44 3.16 -7.45
C THR A 45 8.19 4.26 -8.48
N GLU A 46 6.91 4.57 -8.69
CA GLU A 46 6.45 5.68 -9.53
C GLU A 46 6.05 6.90 -8.70
N GLY A 47 5.66 6.67 -7.45
CA GLY A 47 5.29 7.73 -6.52
C GLY A 47 5.65 7.39 -5.08
N CYS A 48 6.03 8.41 -4.31
CA CYS A 48 6.27 8.32 -2.88
C CYS A 48 5.74 9.60 -2.23
N GLU A 49 4.80 9.46 -1.29
CA GLU A 49 4.22 10.60 -0.59
C GLU A 49 3.95 10.29 0.89
N PRO A 50 4.07 11.30 1.78
CA PRO A 50 3.64 11.16 3.16
C PRO A 50 2.12 11.16 3.24
N VAL A 51 1.57 10.23 4.02
CA VAL A 51 0.14 10.12 4.32
C VAL A 51 -0.04 10.17 5.84
N ARG A 52 -1.06 10.90 6.28
CA ARG A 52 -1.52 10.96 7.67
C ARG A 52 -2.92 10.37 7.74
N ASP A 53 -3.34 10.01 8.95
CA ASP A 53 -4.72 9.57 9.22
C ASP A 53 -5.16 8.36 8.39
N LEU A 54 -4.24 7.39 8.21
CA LEU A 54 -4.51 6.16 7.45
C LEU A 54 -5.49 5.26 8.20
N VAL A 55 -6.72 5.18 7.69
CA VAL A 55 -7.74 4.26 8.19
C VAL A 55 -7.71 2.98 7.37
N ILE A 56 -7.49 1.85 8.03
CA ILE A 56 -7.57 0.51 7.41
C ILE A 56 -8.79 -0.16 8.01
N GLU A 57 -9.84 -0.33 7.19
CA GLU A 57 -11.04 -1.05 7.57
C GLU A 57 -10.92 -2.50 7.06
N ASP A 58 -11.14 -3.46 7.94
CA ASP A 58 -11.24 -4.87 7.57
C ASP A 58 -12.71 -5.29 7.67
N ASP A 59 -13.42 -5.18 6.55
CA ASP A 59 -14.81 -5.64 6.43
C ASP A 59 -14.88 -7.15 6.12
N CYS A 60 -13.75 -7.87 6.07
CA CYS A 60 -13.70 -9.31 5.81
C CYS A 60 -13.98 -10.14 7.08
N THR A 61 -14.99 -9.78 7.87
CA THR A 61 -15.64 -10.71 8.82
C THR A 61 -17.01 -11.14 8.30
N GLY A 62 -17.05 -11.68 7.08
CA GLY A 62 -18.13 -12.53 6.59
C GLY A 62 -17.70 -13.99 6.71
N GLY A 63 -17.82 -14.56 7.91
CA GLY A 63 -17.49 -15.96 8.17
C GLY A 63 -18.41 -16.94 7.44
N ARG A 64 -17.78 -18.03 6.97
CA ARG A 64 -18.28 -19.39 6.71
C ARG A 64 -19.64 -19.59 6.02
#